data_AF-A0A1G9DXM0-F1
#
_entry.id   AF-A0A1G9DXM0-F1
#
_cell.length_a   1.000
_cell.length_b   1.000
_cell.length_c   1.000
_cell.angle_alpha   90.00
_cell.angle_beta   90.00
_cell.angle_gamma   90.00
#
_symmetry.space_group_name_H-M   'P 1'
#
loop_
_entity.id
_entity.type
_entity.pdbx_description
1 polymer ?
#
loop_
_entity_poly.entity_id
_entity_poly.type
_entity_poly.pdbx_seq_one_letter_code
_entity_poly.pdbx_strand_id
1 'polypeptide(L)' 'MARARLKTVTAIVAALAVSGCSIWDRMSEQEQTTTAATVGAVGGAVAGAHVAGGGNRTLGALLGGILGAGTGVAVADRY' A
#
# COMPACT_ATOMS: atom_id res chain seq x y z
N MET A 1 -26.41 -5.09 -0.70
CA MET A 1 -25.70 -4.12 0.17
C MET A 1 -24.19 -4.01 -0.07
N ALA A 2 -23.48 -5.04 -0.55
CA ALA A 2 -22.01 -5.00 -0.74
C ALA A 2 -21.52 -3.96 -1.78
N ARG A 3 -22.27 -3.74 -2.86
CA ARG A 3 -21.87 -2.82 -3.95
C ARG A 3 -21.84 -1.34 -3.56
N ALA A 4 -22.68 -0.94 -2.60
CA ALA A 4 -22.70 0.44 -2.09
C ALA A 4 -21.46 0.72 -1.22
N ARG A 5 -21.07 -0.24 -0.37
CA ARG A 5 -19.85 -0.11 0.46
C ARG A 5 -18.57 -0.12 -0.37
N LEU A 6 -18.51 -0.93 -1.42
CA LEU A 6 -17.37 -0.92 -2.34
C LEU A 6 -17.18 0.44 -3.00
N LYS A 7 -18.27 1.07 -3.49
CA LYS A 7 -18.26 2.42 -4.07
C LYS A 7 -17.79 3.49 -3.09
N THR A 8 -18.24 3.44 -1.83
CA THR A 8 -17.79 4.38 -0.81
C THR A 8 -16.31 4.19 -0.48
N VAL A 9 -15.83 2.94 -0.37
CA VAL A 9 -14.41 2.64 -0.13
C VAL A 9 -13.54 3.12 -1.29
N THR A 10 -13.95 2.91 -2.54
CA THR A 10 -13.18 3.41 -3.70
C THR A 10 -13.10 4.93 -3.72
N ALA A 11 -14.20 5.62 -3.41
CA ALA A 11 -14.22 7.08 -3.31
C ALA A 11 -13.29 7.61 -2.21
N ILE A 12 -13.24 6.93 -1.06
CA ILE A 12 -12.35 7.29 0.04
C ILE A 12 -10.88 7.08 -0.35
N VAL A 13 -10.55 5.92 -0.94
CA VAL A 13 -9.17 5.63 -1.39
C VAL A 13 -8.71 6.64 -2.44
N ALA A 14 -9.58 7.03 -3.38
CA ALA A 14 -9.27 8.05 -4.38
C ALA A 14 -9.03 9.43 -3.75
N ALA A 15 -9.84 9.83 -2.76
CA ALA A 15 -9.64 11.07 -2.02
C ALA A 15 -8.32 11.07 -1.24
N LEU A 16 -7.99 9.97 -0.58
CA LEU A 16 -6.70 9.81 0.12
C LEU A 16 -5.52 9.82 -0.85
N ALA A 17 -5.67 9.27 -2.05
CA ALA A 17 -4.62 9.31 -3.07
C ALA A 17 -4.34 10.74 -3.54
N VAL A 18 -5.39 11.55 -3.76
CA VAL A 18 -5.24 12.97 -4.15
C VAL A 18 -4.55 13.78 -3.05
N SER A 19 -4.98 13.62 -1.79
CA SER A 19 -4.32 14.29 -0.66
C SER A 19 -2.89 13.79 -0.45
N GLY A 20 -2.66 12.49 -0.67
CA GLY A 20 -1.35 11.85 -0.62
C GLY A 20 -0.37 12.47 -1.61
N CYS A 21 -0.79 12.76 -2.86
CA CYS A 21 0.05 13.44 -3.84
C CYS A 21 0.51 14.84 -3.39
N SER A 22 -0.36 15.62 -2.75
CA SER A 22 0.01 16.97 -2.28
C SER A 22 1.03 16.94 -1.13
N ILE A 23 0.92 15.91 -0.29
CA ILE A 23 1.84 15.66 0.83
C ILE A 23 3.16 15.08 0.31
N TRP A 24 3.10 14.23 -0.71
CA TRP A 24 4.27 13.60 -1.34
C TRP A 24 5.24 14.65 -1.88
N ASP A 25 4.73 15.64 -2.62
CA ASP A 25 5.51 16.72 -3.23
C ASP A 25 6.24 17.59 -2.19
N ARG A 26 5.76 17.59 -0.93
CA ARG A 26 6.34 18.35 0.18
C ARG A 26 7.31 17.53 1.04
N MET A 27 7.41 16.22 0.82
CA MET A 27 8.33 15.33 1.53
C MET A 27 9.71 15.36 0.88
N SER A 28 10.75 15.19 1.71
CA SER A 28 12.11 14.91 1.21
C SER A 28 12.15 13.53 0.53
N GLU A 29 13.09 13.30 -0.40
CA GLU A 29 13.30 12.01 -1.10
C GLU A 29 13.39 10.83 -0.12
N GLN A 30 14.02 11.05 1.04
CA GLN A 30 14.16 10.03 2.07
C GLN A 30 12.84 9.73 2.80
N GLU A 31 12.01 10.74 3.01
CA GLU A 31 10.67 10.57 3.58
C GLU A 31 9.72 9.91 2.59
N GLN A 32 9.80 10.27 1.31
CA GLN A 32 9.03 9.63 0.24
C GLN A 32 9.38 8.15 0.14
N THR A 33 10.68 7.82 0.08
CA THR A 33 11.15 6.43 0.01
C THR A 33 10.69 5.62 1.22
N THR A 34 10.82 6.18 2.42
CA THR A 34 10.40 5.51 3.66
C THR A 34 8.88 5.32 3.70
N THR A 35 8.12 6.33 3.28
CA THR A 35 6.66 6.28 3.24
C THR A 35 6.18 5.28 2.19
N ALA A 36 6.80 5.24 1.01
CA ALA A 36 6.50 4.28 -0.05
C ALA A 36 6.77 2.84 0.39
N ALA A 37 7.94 2.62 1.01
CA ALA A 37 8.34 1.33 1.53
C ALA A 37 7.36 0.84 2.60
N THR A 38 6.98 1.71 3.55
CA THR A 38 6.10 1.35 4.66
C THR A 38 4.66 1.12 4.20
N VAL A 39 4.10 2.02 3.38
CA VAL A 39 2.74 1.85 2.83
C VAL A 39 2.67 0.62 1.93
N GLY A 40 3.68 0.42 1.07
CA GLY A 40 3.82 -0.77 0.24
C GLY A 40 3.94 -2.04 1.07
N ALA A 41 4.75 -2.04 2.14
CA ALA A 41 4.92 -3.19 3.03
C ALA A 41 3.62 -3.56 3.74
N VAL A 42 2.93 -2.58 4.33
CA VAL A 42 1.68 -2.81 5.07
C VAL A 42 0.58 -3.25 4.12
N GLY A 43 0.40 -2.55 3.00
CA GLY A 43 -0.61 -2.91 1.99
C GLY A 43 -0.36 -4.28 1.38
N GLY A 44 0.90 -4.57 1.03
CA GLY A 44 1.33 -5.86 0.49
C GLY A 44 1.18 -7.00 1.50
N ALA A 45 1.51 -6.78 2.78
CA ALA A 45 1.36 -7.79 3.82
C ALA A 45 -0.12 -8.12 4.09
N VAL A 46 -0.99 -7.11 4.15
CA VAL A 46 -2.43 -7.33 4.33
C VAL A 46 -3.02 -8.06 3.12
N ALA A 47 -2.68 -7.64 1.91
CA ALA A 47 -3.13 -8.30 0.69
C ALA A 47 -2.61 -9.74 0.59
N GLY A 48 -1.33 -9.95 0.85
CA GLY A 48 -0.69 -11.27 0.81
C GLY A 48 -1.23 -12.22 1.88
N ALA A 49 -1.48 -11.74 3.09
CA ALA A 49 -2.16 -12.51 4.14
C ALA A 49 -3.58 -12.90 3.73
N HIS A 50 -4.31 -12.00 3.08
CA HIS A 50 -5.66 -12.26 2.63
C HIS A 50 -5.72 -13.30 1.51
N VAL A 51 -4.77 -13.26 0.57
CA VAL A 51 -4.66 -14.21 -0.55
C VAL A 51 -4.16 -15.58 -0.10
N ALA A 52 -3.21 -15.65 0.84
CA ALA A 52 -2.56 -16.91 1.24
C ALA A 52 -3.41 -17.84 2.12
N GLY A 53 -4.55 -17.40 2.64
CA GLY A 53 -5.51 -18.25 3.35
C GLY A 53 -5.04 -18.78 4.72
N GLY A 54 -5.79 -19.73 5.30
CA GLY A 54 -5.64 -20.18 6.70
C GLY A 54 -4.28 -20.77 7.08
N GLY A 55 -3.69 -21.61 6.22
CA GLY A 55 -2.45 -22.33 6.55
C GLY A 55 -1.18 -21.51 6.36
N ASN A 56 -1.20 -20.52 5.46
CA ASN A 56 0.01 -19.79 5.03
C ASN A 56 -0.11 -18.27 5.16
N ARG A 57 -1.06 -17.79 5.98
CA ARG A 57 -1.35 -16.36 6.18
C ARG A 57 -0.10 -15.55 6.55
N THR A 58 0.74 -16.07 7.44
CA THR A 58 2.00 -15.43 7.86
C THR A 58 3.02 -15.39 6.73
N LEU A 59 3.16 -16.48 5.96
CA LEU A 59 4.08 -16.51 4.82
C LEU A 59 3.61 -15.56 3.72
N GLY A 60 2.30 -15.51 3.46
CA GLY A 60 1.69 -14.55 2.54
C GLY A 60 1.88 -13.11 2.98
N ALA A 61 1.76 -12.83 4.28
CA ALA A 61 2.04 -11.51 4.84
C ALA A 61 3.51 -11.11 4.68
N LEU A 62 4.45 -12.02 4.95
CA LEU A 62 5.88 -11.77 4.79
C LEU A 62 6.25 -11.52 3.34
N LEU A 63 5.86 -12.41 2.42
CA LEU A 63 6.14 -12.27 1.00
C LEU A 63 5.47 -11.01 0.44
N GLY A 64 4.19 -10.82 0.73
CA GLY A 64 3.45 -9.63 0.31
C GLY A 64 4.06 -8.34 0.86
N GLY A 65 4.53 -8.35 2.11
CA GLY A 65 5.19 -7.20 2.72
C GLY A 65 6.54 -6.88 2.08
N ILE A 66 7.39 -7.88 1.82
CA ILE A 66 8.70 -7.67 1.18
C ILE A 66 8.53 -7.18 -0.26
N LEU A 67 7.64 -7.82 -1.03
CA LEU A 67 7.31 -7.41 -2.40
C LEU A 67 6.68 -6.01 -2.42
N GLY A 68 5.77 -5.73 -1.51
CA GLY A 68 5.12 -4.43 -1.36
C GLY A 68 6.11 -3.33 -0.99
N ALA A 69 7.04 -3.60 -0.07
CA ALA A 69 8.09 -2.64 0.31
C ALA A 69 9.01 -2.33 -0.88
N GLY A 70 9.50 -3.37 -1.56
CA GLY A 70 10.41 -3.22 -2.69
C GLY A 70 9.77 -2.48 -3.88
N THR A 71 8.51 -2.82 -4.20
CA THR A 71 7.76 -2.09 -5.24
C THR A 71 7.45 -0.65 -4.82
N GLY A 72 7.15 -0.40 -3.55
CA GLY A 72 6.97 0.95 -3.02
C GLY A 72 8.22 1.81 -3.18
N VAL A 73 9.40 1.31 -2.81
CA VAL A 73 10.68 2.00 -3.00
C VAL A 73 10.96 2.25 -4.49
N ALA A 74 10.77 1.25 -5.33
CA ALA A 74 10.99 1.41 -6.78
C ALA A 74 10.04 2.41 -7.43
N VAL A 75 8.82 2.56 -6.88
CA VAL A 75 7.89 3.60 -7.28
C VAL A 75 8.42 4.96 -6.82
N ALA A 76 8.82 5.12 -5.56
CA ALA A 76 9.36 6.38 -5.07
C ALA A 76 10.61 6.84 -5.83
N ASP A 77 11.51 5.93 -6.21
CA ASP A 77 12.72 6.24 -6.99
C ASP A 77 12.41 6.71 -8.43
N ARG A 78 11.21 6.41 -8.94
CA ARG A 78 10.76 6.77 -10.30
C ARG A 78 10.01 8.11 -10.36
N TYR A 79 9.76 8.77 -9.24
CA TYR A 79 9.05 10.05 -9.12
C TYR A 79 9.93 11.09 -8.46
#